data_AF-A0A7W5JTU2-F1
#
_entry.id   AF-A0A7W5JTU2-F1
#
_cell.length_a   1.000
_cell.length_b   1.000
_cell.length_c   1.000
_cell.angle_alpha   90.00
_cell.angle_beta   90.00
_cell.angle_gamma   90.00
#
_symmetry.space_group_name_H-M   'P 1'
#
loop_
_entity.id
_entity.type
_entity.pdbx_description
1 polymer ?
#
loop_
_entity_poly.entity_id
_entity_poly.type
_entity_poly.pdbx_seq_one_letter_code
_entity_poly.pdbx_strand_id
1 'polypeptide(L)'
;MPDAQHPPHLERTLAPSPFPGDDGLADPAARRALAAAVREPGTETYLRAVTALCTTRVLVPVVATATRVGTTSGGLVGDKEADMSVVMLEAADGRRALLGFTGLDALKAWRADARPVPVTLDLAARTARAEQVTTVLVDVAGPHPLVIEGEVLDALAVGHRLVEVEPGEFGWAVPVADPTDDGPE
;
A
#
# COMPACT_ATOMS: atom_id res chain seq x y z
N MET A 1 -26.22 32.75 35.41
CA MET A 1 -25.21 31.68 35.38
C MET A 1 -25.53 30.82 34.16
N PRO A 2 -24.87 31.00 33.01
CA PRO A 2 -25.14 30.17 31.85
C PRO A 2 -24.44 28.82 32.00
N ASP A 3 -25.18 27.77 31.65
CA ASP A 3 -24.78 26.37 31.66
C ASP A 3 -23.87 26.12 30.45
N ALA A 4 -22.67 25.59 30.68
CA ALA A 4 -21.69 25.34 29.62
C ALA A 4 -22.04 24.02 28.90
N GLN A 5 -22.67 24.15 27.73
CA GLN A 5 -22.94 23.02 26.84
C GLN A 5 -21.61 22.46 26.29
N HIS A 6 -21.29 21.22 26.66
CA HIS A 6 -20.25 20.41 26.00
C HIS A 6 -20.68 20.14 24.54
N PRO A 7 -19.80 20.34 23.54
CA PRO A 7 -20.09 19.93 22.17
C PRO A 7 -20.17 18.39 22.08
N PRO A 8 -21.03 17.84 21.21
CA PRO A 8 -21.14 16.40 21.02
C PRO A 8 -19.82 15.85 20.46
N HIS A 9 -19.26 14.85 21.14
CA HIS A 9 -18.19 14.03 20.59
C HIS A 9 -18.72 13.38 19.30
N LEU A 10 -18.24 13.82 18.14
CA LEU A 10 -18.42 13.08 16.90
C LEU A 10 -17.82 11.69 17.10
N GLU A 11 -18.69 10.71 17.28
CA GLU A 11 -18.31 9.30 17.18
C GLU A 11 -17.71 9.11 15.79
N ARG A 12 -16.38 8.99 15.74
CA ARG A 12 -15.66 8.68 14.50
C ARG A 12 -15.94 7.21 14.19
N THR A 13 -17.04 6.96 13.49
CA THR A 13 -17.31 5.65 12.90
C THR A 13 -16.20 5.36 11.92
N LEU A 14 -15.28 4.47 12.31
CA LEU A 14 -14.25 3.96 11.40
C LEU A 14 -14.95 3.20 10.29
N ALA A 15 -14.63 3.52 9.04
CA ALA A 15 -15.08 2.73 7.90
C ALA A 15 -14.64 1.26 8.11
N PRO A 16 -15.52 0.28 7.85
CA PRO A 16 -15.16 -1.12 8.00
C PRO A 16 -13.98 -1.48 7.09
N SER A 17 -13.05 -2.30 7.59
CA SER A 17 -11.91 -2.79 6.80
C SER A 17 -12.42 -3.50 5.54
N PRO A 18 -11.85 -3.23 4.35
CA PRO A 18 -12.18 -3.97 3.13
C PRO A 18 -11.75 -5.45 3.20
N PHE A 19 -11.00 -5.83 4.23
CA PHE A 19 -10.52 -7.19 4.50
C PHE A 19 -11.05 -7.69 5.85
N PRO A 20 -12.31 -8.12 5.93
CA PRO A 20 -12.88 -8.69 7.16
C PRO A 20 -12.23 -10.04 7.48
N GLY A 21 -11.83 -10.25 8.74
CA GLY A 21 -11.21 -11.51 9.18
C GLY A 21 -9.73 -11.66 8.80
N ASP A 22 -9.09 -10.60 8.33
CA ASP A 22 -7.66 -10.55 8.07
C ASP A 22 -6.88 -10.78 9.38
N ASP A 23 -6.20 -11.93 9.47
CA ASP A 23 -5.44 -12.39 10.63
C ASP A 23 -3.99 -11.86 10.65
N GLY A 24 -3.61 -11.06 9.64
CA GLY A 24 -2.28 -10.51 9.56
C GLY A 24 -1.25 -11.43 8.89
N LEU A 25 -1.57 -12.69 8.61
CA LEU A 25 -0.66 -13.62 7.97
C LEU A 25 -0.48 -13.32 6.48
N ALA A 26 0.63 -13.80 5.93
CA ALA A 26 0.86 -13.75 4.50
C ALA A 26 0.20 -14.94 3.80
N ASP A 27 -0.38 -14.70 2.63
CA ASP A 27 -0.90 -15.78 1.80
C ASP A 27 0.25 -16.73 1.37
N PRO A 28 0.15 -18.04 1.64
CA PRO A 28 1.23 -18.98 1.32
C PRO A 28 1.51 -19.10 -0.19
N ALA A 29 0.52 -18.92 -1.06
CA ALA A 29 0.72 -18.95 -2.51
C ALA A 29 1.46 -17.70 -2.98
N ALA A 30 1.11 -16.51 -2.48
CA ALA A 30 1.87 -15.29 -2.74
C ALA A 30 3.33 -15.42 -2.28
N ARG A 31 3.57 -15.91 -1.05
CA ARG A 31 4.92 -16.16 -0.54
C ARG A 31 5.72 -17.11 -1.42
N ARG A 32 5.12 -18.21 -1.90
CA ARG A 32 5.78 -19.17 -2.82
C ARG A 32 6.13 -18.52 -4.15
N ALA A 33 5.25 -17.69 -4.71
CA ALA A 33 5.49 -17.00 -5.97
C ALA A 33 6.62 -15.97 -5.85
N LEU A 34 6.65 -15.16 -4.78
CA LEU A 34 7.76 -14.24 -4.49
C LEU A 34 9.07 -15.01 -4.31
N ALA A 35 9.04 -16.14 -3.60
CA ALA A 35 10.20 -16.99 -3.42
C ALA A 35 10.74 -17.54 -4.75
N ALA A 36 9.86 -17.91 -5.68
CA ALA A 36 10.24 -18.38 -7.02
C ALA A 36 10.87 -17.24 -7.83
N ALA A 37 10.29 -16.03 -7.81
CA ALA A 37 10.86 -14.86 -8.48
C ALA A 37 12.26 -14.49 -7.96
N VAL A 38 12.51 -14.65 -6.66
CA VAL A 38 13.84 -14.42 -6.06
C VAL A 38 14.84 -15.53 -6.41
N ARG A 39 14.43 -16.80 -6.39
CA ARG A 39 15.32 -17.94 -6.67
C ARG A 39 15.67 -18.07 -8.15
N GLU A 40 14.71 -17.80 -9.02
CA GLU A 40 14.81 -17.96 -10.47
C GLU A 40 14.31 -16.68 -11.15
N PRO A 41 15.12 -15.60 -11.14
CA PRO A 41 14.71 -14.32 -11.72
C PRO A 41 14.43 -14.44 -13.21
N GLY A 42 13.22 -14.04 -13.61
CA GLY A 42 12.78 -14.05 -14.99
C GLY A 42 11.41 -13.39 -15.13
N THR A 43 11.04 -13.02 -16.35
CA THR A 43 9.77 -12.32 -16.62
C THR A 43 8.56 -13.14 -16.15
N GLU A 44 8.54 -14.44 -16.42
CA GLU A 44 7.42 -15.32 -16.03
C GLU A 44 7.28 -15.43 -14.51
N THR A 45 8.38 -15.68 -13.79
CA THR A 45 8.36 -15.80 -12.32
C THR A 45 8.01 -14.46 -11.65
N TYR A 46 8.48 -13.35 -12.21
CA TYR A 46 8.09 -11.99 -11.82
C TYR A 46 6.58 -11.75 -12.00
N LEU A 47 6.04 -12.02 -13.20
CA LEU A 47 4.63 -11.81 -13.48
C LEU A 47 3.74 -12.71 -12.61
N ARG A 48 4.13 -13.97 -12.37
CA ARG A 48 3.43 -14.84 -11.41
C ARG A 48 3.42 -14.29 -9.99
N ALA A 49 4.52 -13.70 -9.53
CA ALA A 49 4.58 -13.06 -8.23
C ALA A 49 3.62 -11.86 -8.14
N VAL A 50 3.60 -11.00 -9.17
CA VAL A 50 2.67 -9.87 -9.25
C VAL A 50 1.21 -10.33 -9.35
N THR A 51 0.90 -11.35 -10.15
CA THR A 51 -0.43 -11.96 -10.25
C THR A 51 -0.89 -12.50 -8.90
N ALA A 52 -0.03 -13.21 -8.17
CA ALA A 52 -0.37 -13.72 -6.84
C ALA A 52 -0.68 -12.56 -5.87
N LEU A 53 0.12 -11.48 -5.88
CA LEU A 53 -0.14 -10.29 -5.05
C LEU A 53 -1.47 -9.61 -5.41
N CYS A 54 -1.87 -9.58 -6.69
CA CYS A 54 -3.16 -9.02 -7.12
C CYS A 54 -4.38 -9.72 -6.50
N THR A 55 -4.23 -10.95 -6.01
CA THR A 55 -5.30 -11.74 -5.37
C THR A 55 -5.36 -11.60 -3.85
N THR A 56 -4.45 -10.80 -3.28
CA THR A 56 -4.26 -10.67 -1.83
C THR A 56 -4.31 -9.22 -1.40
N ARG A 57 -4.38 -8.99 -0.09
CA ARG A 57 -4.09 -7.68 0.50
C ARG A 57 -2.58 -7.53 0.68
N VAL A 58 -2.09 -6.32 0.49
CA VAL A 58 -0.74 -5.88 0.88
C VAL A 58 -0.84 -4.94 2.06
N LEU A 59 0.12 -5.03 2.98
CA LEU A 59 0.22 -4.15 4.13
C LEU A 59 1.12 -2.97 3.81
N VAL A 60 0.54 -1.78 3.74
CA VAL A 60 1.31 -0.53 3.68
C VAL A 60 1.58 -0.08 5.11
N PRO A 61 2.84 0.17 5.50
CA PRO A 61 3.15 0.64 6.85
C PRO A 61 2.78 2.12 7.02
N VAL A 62 2.19 2.45 8.17
CA VAL A 62 2.14 3.81 8.69
C VAL A 62 2.92 3.87 10.00
N VAL A 63 3.72 4.91 10.19
CA VAL A 63 4.44 5.18 11.44
C VAL A 63 4.05 6.56 11.92
N ALA A 64 3.93 6.72 13.24
CA ALA A 64 3.80 8.05 13.79
C ALA A 64 5.14 8.77 13.62
N THR A 65 5.21 9.71 12.69
CA THR A 65 6.31 10.67 12.64
C THR A 65 6.08 11.64 13.79
N ALA A 66 6.94 11.61 14.82
CA ALA A 66 6.96 12.70 15.78
C ALA A 66 7.34 13.97 15.00
N THR A 67 6.37 14.87 14.81
CA THR A 67 6.58 16.15 14.14
C THR A 67 7.75 16.85 14.82
N ARG A 68 8.90 16.92 14.16
CA ARG A 68 9.98 17.82 14.56
C ARG A 68 9.35 19.21 14.49
N VAL A 69 9.21 19.86 15.64
CA VAL A 69 8.73 21.23 15.79
C VAL A 69 9.57 22.12 14.87
N GLY A 70 9.03 22.41 13.69
CA GLY A 70 9.53 23.46 12.82
C GLY A 70 8.93 24.75 13.34
N THR A 71 9.73 25.54 14.04
CA THR A 71 9.40 26.91 14.41
C THR A 71 9.14 27.68 13.11
N THR A 72 7.88 27.84 12.73
CA THR A 72 7.52 28.89 11.77
C THR A 72 7.68 30.22 12.50
N SER A 73 8.22 31.22 11.82
CA SER A 73 8.48 32.56 12.35
C SER A 73 7.22 33.40 12.56
N GLY A 74 6.16 32.78 13.08
CA GLY A 74 4.89 33.41 13.44
C GLY A 74 4.28 32.61 14.57
N GLY A 75 4.62 32.98 15.81
CA GLY A 75 4.27 32.25 17.02
C GLY A 75 2.77 32.01 17.16
N LEU A 76 2.32 30.80 16.86
CA LEU A 76 1.08 30.21 17.33
C LEU A 76 1.36 28.73 17.59
N VAL A 77 1.36 28.35 18.87
CA VAL A 77 1.38 26.95 19.30
C VAL A 77 -0.01 26.39 18.98
N GLY A 78 -0.11 25.69 17.85
CA GLY A 78 -1.32 25.07 17.33
C GLY A 78 -1.28 23.55 17.47
N ASP A 79 -2.45 22.99 17.74
CA ASP A 79 -2.79 21.66 18.25
C ASP A 79 -2.09 20.43 17.62
N LYS A 80 -1.91 19.38 18.44
CA LYS A 80 -1.34 18.07 18.04
C LYS A 80 -2.40 17.25 17.32
N GLU A 81 -2.59 17.49 16.03
CA GLU A 81 -3.21 16.50 15.14
C GLU A 81 -2.13 15.53 14.66
N ALA A 82 -2.27 14.25 15.01
CA ALA A 82 -1.42 13.18 14.52
C ALA A 82 -1.75 12.93 13.03
N ASP A 83 -0.98 13.53 12.13
CA ASP A 83 -1.04 13.23 10.71
C ASP A 83 -0.51 11.81 10.46
N MET A 84 -1.39 10.90 10.03
CA MET A 84 -1.03 9.51 9.71
C MET A 84 -0.62 9.43 8.24
N SER A 85 0.65 9.75 7.96
CA SER A 85 1.18 9.70 6.59
C SER A 85 1.65 8.28 6.22
N VAL A 86 1.45 7.90 4.96
CA VAL A 86 2.00 6.67 4.37
C VAL A 86 3.52 6.72 4.42
N VAL A 87 4.16 5.64 4.88
CA VAL A 87 5.63 5.62 5.01
C VAL A 87 6.25 5.22 3.69
N MET A 88 7.08 6.12 3.18
CA MET A 88 7.93 5.89 2.05
C MET A 88 9.37 5.71 2.51
N LEU A 89 10.11 4.83 1.84
CA LEU A 89 11.54 4.70 2.01
C LEU A 89 12.24 5.61 1.01
N GLU A 90 13.15 6.44 1.49
CA GLU A 90 14.10 7.18 0.65
C GLU A 90 15.46 6.49 0.78
N ALA A 91 15.97 5.97 -0.33
CA ALA A 91 17.33 5.44 -0.39
C ALA A 91 18.34 6.59 -0.36
N ALA A 92 19.58 6.30 0.03
CA ALA A 92 20.66 7.29 0.12
C ALA A 92 20.99 7.98 -1.23
N ASP A 93 20.54 7.39 -2.34
CA ASP A 93 20.65 7.94 -3.70
C ASP A 93 19.44 8.82 -4.10
N GLY A 94 18.53 9.10 -3.17
CA GLY A 94 17.34 9.93 -3.36
C GLY A 94 16.15 9.21 -4.00
N ARG A 95 16.29 7.92 -4.35
CA ARG A 95 15.14 7.15 -4.88
C ARG A 95 14.14 6.88 -3.77
N ARG A 96 12.87 7.18 -4.05
CA ARG A 96 11.76 6.93 -3.14
C ARG A 96 11.02 5.67 -3.58
N ALA A 97 10.57 4.86 -2.62
CA ALA A 97 9.73 3.69 -2.86
C ALA A 97 8.59 3.64 -1.84
N LEU A 98 7.40 3.25 -2.29
CA LEU A 98 6.31 2.88 -1.40
C LEU A 98 6.61 1.47 -0.86
N LEU A 99 6.48 1.27 0.45
CA LEU A 99 6.65 -0.04 1.05
C LEU A 99 5.33 -0.82 1.08
N GLY A 100 5.38 -2.08 0.69
CA GLY A 100 4.30 -3.05 0.87
C GLY A 100 4.84 -4.31 1.55
N PHE A 101 4.00 -4.98 2.34
CA PHE A 101 4.37 -6.25 2.98
C PHE A 101 3.28 -7.28 2.76
N THR A 102 3.67 -8.53 2.52
CA THR A 102 2.69 -9.62 2.35
C THR A 102 2.10 -10.09 3.68
N GLY A 103 2.79 -9.86 4.79
CA GLY A 103 2.33 -10.23 6.13
C GLY A 103 2.98 -9.44 7.27
N LEU A 104 2.41 -9.56 8.47
CA LEU A 104 2.90 -8.91 9.68
C LEU A 104 4.32 -9.35 10.05
N ASP A 105 4.69 -10.59 9.75
CA ASP A 105 6.04 -11.12 9.96
C ASP A 105 7.09 -10.30 9.21
N ALA A 106 6.90 -10.03 7.92
CA ALA A 106 7.80 -9.20 7.12
C ALA A 106 7.77 -7.72 7.54
N LEU A 107 6.58 -7.19 7.84
CA LEU A 107 6.43 -5.81 8.31
C LEU A 107 7.15 -5.58 9.65
N LYS A 108 7.02 -6.51 10.59
CA LYS A 108 7.67 -6.41 11.92
C LYS A 108 9.16 -6.70 11.86
N ALA A 109 9.62 -7.55 10.94
CA ALA A 109 11.04 -7.72 10.66
C ALA A 109 11.68 -6.42 10.14
N TRP A 110 10.95 -5.65 9.32
CA TRP A 110 11.39 -4.32 8.88
C TRP A 110 11.33 -3.29 10.02
N ARG A 111 10.17 -3.17 10.70
CA ARG A 111 9.97 -2.19 11.76
C ARG A 111 8.87 -2.59 12.75
N ALA A 112 9.26 -2.84 13.99
CA ALA A 112 8.36 -3.36 15.02
C ALA A 112 7.22 -2.40 15.43
N ASP A 113 7.43 -1.08 15.40
CA ASP A 113 6.44 -0.05 15.76
C ASP A 113 5.53 0.37 14.58
N ALA A 114 5.76 -0.16 13.38
CA ALA A 114 4.91 0.13 12.22
C ALA A 114 3.48 -0.40 12.43
N ARG A 115 2.49 0.42 12.09
CA ARG A 115 1.08 0.05 12.07
C ARG A 115 0.69 -0.40 10.66
N PRO A 116 0.09 -1.58 10.51
CA PRO A 116 -0.30 -2.11 9.21
C PRO A 116 -1.59 -1.45 8.70
N VAL A 117 -1.61 -1.03 7.43
CA VAL A 117 -2.84 -0.65 6.72
C VAL A 117 -3.03 -1.62 5.56
N PRO A 118 -4.04 -2.51 5.61
CA PRO A 118 -4.28 -3.46 4.55
C PRO A 118 -4.95 -2.76 3.34
N VAL A 119 -4.37 -2.92 2.16
CA VAL A 119 -4.86 -2.36 0.89
C VAL A 119 -4.72 -3.39 -0.22
N THR A 120 -5.40 -3.19 -1.35
CA THR A 120 -5.13 -3.98 -2.57
C THR A 120 -3.85 -3.49 -3.25
N LEU A 121 -3.25 -4.33 -4.09
CA LEU A 121 -2.05 -3.94 -4.83
C LEU A 121 -2.30 -2.76 -5.78
N ASP A 122 -3.48 -2.68 -6.41
CA ASP A 122 -3.86 -1.56 -7.27
C ASP A 122 -3.99 -0.25 -6.48
N LEU A 123 -4.50 -0.29 -5.24
CA LEU A 123 -4.54 0.88 -4.37
C LEU A 123 -3.14 1.31 -3.94
N ALA A 124 -2.26 0.36 -3.59
CA ALA A 124 -0.86 0.68 -3.29
C ALA A 124 -0.16 1.33 -4.50
N ALA A 125 -0.37 0.82 -5.71
CA ALA A 125 0.16 1.41 -6.94
C ALA A 125 -0.38 2.82 -7.20
N ARG A 126 -1.68 3.05 -7.00
CA ARG A 126 -2.29 4.39 -7.06
C ARG A 126 -1.66 5.34 -6.06
N THR A 127 -1.48 4.92 -4.80
CA THR A 127 -0.83 5.71 -3.77
C THR A 127 0.60 6.06 -4.16
N ALA A 128 1.37 5.10 -4.69
CA ALA A 128 2.72 5.37 -5.17
C ALA A 128 2.73 6.49 -6.23
N ARG A 129 1.81 6.45 -7.21
CA ARG A 129 1.72 7.50 -8.24
C ARG A 129 1.27 8.85 -7.69
N ALA A 130 0.30 8.87 -6.77
CA ALA A 130 -0.15 10.10 -6.10
C ALA A 130 0.99 10.78 -5.33
N GLU A 131 1.88 9.99 -4.72
CA GLU A 131 3.06 10.47 -3.99
C GLU A 131 4.30 10.72 -4.89
N GLN A 132 4.12 10.67 -6.21
CA GLN A 132 5.17 10.84 -7.22
C GLN A 132 6.31 9.82 -7.08
N VAL A 133 5.96 8.60 -6.70
CA VAL A 133 6.85 7.45 -6.54
C VAL A 133 6.66 6.47 -7.70
N THR A 134 7.77 5.98 -8.24
CA THR A 134 7.78 5.09 -9.41
C THR A 134 7.96 3.62 -9.06
N THR A 135 8.02 3.28 -7.77
CA THR A 135 8.38 1.94 -7.30
C THR A 135 7.58 1.55 -6.05
N VAL A 136 7.04 0.35 -6.05
CA VAL A 136 6.54 -0.35 -4.86
C VAL A 136 7.52 -1.46 -4.50
N LEU A 137 8.06 -1.42 -3.28
CA LEU A 137 8.99 -2.42 -2.78
C LEU A 137 8.27 -3.32 -1.77
N VAL A 138 8.11 -4.58 -2.15
CA VAL A 138 7.42 -5.59 -1.36
C VAL A 138 8.42 -6.38 -0.51
N ASP A 139 8.12 -6.57 0.78
CA ASP A 139 8.90 -7.38 1.72
C ASP A 139 10.39 -7.02 1.77
N VAL A 140 10.70 -5.73 1.91
CA VAL A 140 12.09 -5.20 1.90
C VAL A 140 13.03 -5.88 2.92
N ALA A 141 12.51 -6.31 4.07
CA ALA A 141 13.28 -7.02 5.10
C ALA A 141 13.27 -8.54 4.92
N GLY A 142 12.74 -9.03 3.80
CA GLY A 142 12.51 -10.43 3.52
C GLY A 142 11.18 -10.95 4.06
N PRO A 143 10.90 -12.26 3.91
CA PRO A 143 11.79 -13.30 3.37
C PRO A 143 12.13 -13.19 1.87
N HIS A 144 11.27 -12.59 1.04
CA HIS A 144 11.44 -12.58 -0.41
C HIS A 144 11.13 -11.18 -0.99
N PRO A 145 12.13 -10.29 -1.13
CA PRO A 145 11.89 -8.94 -1.62
C PRO A 145 11.51 -8.95 -3.11
N LEU A 146 10.56 -8.09 -3.49
CA LEU A 146 10.13 -7.90 -4.88
C LEU A 146 9.97 -6.41 -5.18
N VAL A 147 10.49 -5.96 -6.33
CA VAL A 147 10.35 -4.59 -6.81
C VAL A 147 9.29 -4.57 -7.91
N ILE A 148 8.27 -3.73 -7.77
CA ILE A 148 7.24 -3.49 -8.80
C ILE A 148 7.37 -2.05 -9.28
N GLU A 149 7.69 -1.88 -10.57
CA GLU A 149 7.96 -0.59 -11.17
C GLU A 149 7.60 -0.58 -12.67
N GLY A 150 7.78 0.57 -13.32
CA GLY A 150 7.55 0.73 -14.76
C GLY A 150 6.12 0.43 -15.19
N GLU A 151 5.97 -0.20 -16.36
CA GLU A 151 4.67 -0.46 -17.00
C GLU A 151 3.72 -1.30 -16.13
N VAL A 152 4.24 -2.25 -15.36
CA VAL A 152 3.43 -3.06 -14.45
C VAL A 152 2.84 -2.19 -13.34
N LEU A 153 3.63 -1.29 -12.76
CA LEU A 153 3.14 -0.37 -11.74
C LEU A 153 2.13 0.62 -12.33
N ASP A 154 2.38 1.13 -13.54
CA ASP A 154 1.45 2.03 -14.24
C ASP A 154 0.09 1.36 -14.51
N ALA A 155 0.09 0.13 -15.01
CA ALA A 155 -1.12 -0.63 -15.25
C ALA A 155 -1.91 -0.89 -13.95
N LEU A 156 -1.22 -1.29 -12.88
CA LEU A 156 -1.85 -1.47 -11.55
C LEU A 156 -2.45 -0.15 -11.03
N ALA A 157 -1.77 0.98 -11.23
CA ALA A 157 -2.24 2.28 -10.78
C ALA A 157 -3.52 2.73 -11.51
N VAL A 158 -3.73 2.36 -12.76
CA VAL A 158 -5.01 2.63 -13.46
C VAL A 158 -6.09 1.58 -13.17
N GLY A 159 -5.85 0.68 -12.20
CA GLY A 159 -6.83 -0.29 -11.73
C GLY A 159 -6.82 -1.62 -12.50
N HIS A 160 -5.88 -1.83 -13.42
CA HIS A 160 -5.73 -3.14 -14.07
C HIS A 160 -5.20 -4.16 -13.05
N ARG A 161 -5.62 -5.41 -13.18
CA ARG A 161 -5.10 -6.52 -12.38
C ARG A 161 -4.45 -7.54 -13.28
N LEU A 162 -3.21 -7.91 -12.96
CA LEU A 162 -2.49 -8.91 -13.73
C LEU A 162 -3.07 -10.29 -13.46
N VAL A 163 -3.37 -11.05 -14.52
CA VAL A 163 -3.89 -12.42 -14.46
C VAL A 163 -3.07 -13.32 -15.37
N GLU A 164 -2.89 -14.57 -14.97
CA GLU A 164 -2.36 -15.63 -15.84
C GLU A 164 -3.57 -16.30 -16.51
N VAL A 165 -3.70 -16.16 -17.84
CA VAL A 165 -4.87 -16.67 -18.60
C VAL A 165 -4.67 -18.13 -19.01
N GLU A 166 -3.43 -18.48 -19.37
CA GLU A 166 -2.95 -19.83 -19.61
C GLU A 166 -1.55 -19.96 -18.98
N PRO A 167 -1.03 -21.17 -18.72
CA PRO A 167 0.30 -21.33 -18.14
C PRO A 167 1.39 -20.58 -18.94
N GLY A 168 1.97 -19.53 -18.34
CA GLY A 168 2.98 -18.68 -18.96
C GLY A 168 2.44 -17.54 -19.83
N GLU A 169 1.11 -17.42 -19.99
CA GLU A 169 0.46 -16.33 -20.72
C GLU A 169 -0.25 -15.39 -19.73
N PHE A 170 0.09 -14.09 -19.80
CA PHE A 170 -0.40 -13.08 -18.87
C PHE A 170 -1.21 -12.01 -19.59
N GLY A 171 -2.25 -11.53 -18.91
CA GLY A 171 -3.11 -10.46 -19.40
C GLY A 171 -3.54 -9.52 -18.29
N TRP A 172 -4.17 -8.41 -18.68
CA TRP A 172 -4.76 -7.44 -17.76
C TRP A 172 -6.26 -7.65 -17.67
N ALA A 173 -6.76 -7.98 -16.47
CA ALA A 173 -8.16 -7.84 -16.14
C ALA A 173 -8.43 -6.35 -15.87
N VAL A 174 -9.23 -5.72 -16.73
CA VAL A 174 -9.59 -4.31 -16.64
C VAL A 174 -11.00 -4.19 -16.05
N PRO A 175 -11.24 -3.29 -15.09
CA PRO A 175 -12.60 -2.99 -14.63
C PRO A 175 -13.46 -2.53 -15.81
N VAL A 176 -14.62 -3.15 -16.01
CA VAL A 176 -15.59 -2.63 -16.98
C VAL A 176 -16.13 -1.32 -16.41
N ALA A 177 -16.02 -0.22 -17.17
CA ALA A 177 -16.63 1.05 -16.78
C ALA A 177 -18.13 0.84 -16.57
N ASP A 178 -18.67 1.36 -15.46
CA ASP A 178 -20.10 1.26 -15.19
C ASP A 178 -20.83 2.02 -16.31
N PRO A 179 -21.73 1.39 -17.08
CA PRO A 179 -22.37 2.01 -18.24
C PRO A 179 -23.32 3.17 -17.88
N THR A 180 -23.41 3.56 -16.60
CA THR A 180 -24.27 4.64 -16.10
C THR A 180 -23.52 5.94 -15.80
N ASP A 181 -22.22 6.04 -16.07
CA ASP A 181 -21.49 7.32 -16.00
C ASP A 181 -21.71 8.13 -17.29
N ASP A 182 -22.96 8.56 -17.52
CA ASP A 182 -23.24 9.68 -18.44
C ASP A 182 -22.78 10.94 -17.72
N GLY A 183 -21.57 11.41 -18.08
CA GLY A 183 -21.01 12.67 -17.60
C GLY A 183 -21.94 13.87 -17.87
N PRO A 184 -21.76 14.99 -17.15
CA PRO A 184 -22.67 16.12 -17.26
C PRO A 184 -22.62 16.73 -18.68
N GLU A 185 -23.82 16.91 -19.25
CA GLU A 185 -24.13 17.55 -20.55
C GLU A 185 -23.57 18.98 -20.68
#